data_AF-A0A7S6SC65-F1
#
_entry.id   AF-A0A7S6SC65-F1
#
_cell.length_a   1.000
_cell.length_b   1.000
_cell.length_c   1.000
_cell.angle_alpha   90.00
_cell.angle_beta   90.00
_cell.angle_gamma   90.00
#
_symmetry.space_group_name_H-M   'P 1'
#
loop_
_entity.id
_entity.type
_entity.pdbx_description
1 polymer ?
#
loop_
_entity_poly.entity_id
_entity_poly.type
_entity_poly.pdbx_seq_one_letter_code
_entity_poly.pdbx_strand_id
1 'polypeptide(L)' 'MQASRDGYYQWRKGVEGKRKQEDRELLAQINEIYQATERSYGAEWIAHDIRKGGRRVGKTRVRRLMKQNGMPV' A
#
# COMPACT_ATOMS: atom_id res chain seq x y z
N MET A 1 -3.54 19.74 0.30
CA MET A 1 -2.21 19.36 0.82
C MET A 1 -1.63 18.32 -0.12
N GLN A 2 -0.48 18.63 -0.70
CA GLN A 2 0.13 17.88 -1.79
C GLN A 2 1.09 16.86 -1.16
N ALA A 3 0.68 15.59 -1.07
CA ALA A 3 1.59 14.53 -0.64
C ALA A 3 2.60 14.30 -1.77
N SER A 4 3.84 14.73 -1.51
CA SER A 4 4.97 14.65 -2.43
C SER A 4 5.23 13.19 -2.83
N ARG A 5 5.10 12.95 -4.14
CA ARG A 5 5.52 11.73 -4.84
C ARG A 5 7.04 11.59 -4.74
N ASP A 6 7.53 10.36 -4.86
CA ASP A 6 8.94 9.96 -5.16
C ASP A 6 9.89 9.56 -4.02
N GLY A 7 9.64 9.84 -2.74
CA GLY A 7 10.74 9.69 -1.75
C GLY A 7 10.89 8.36 -1.02
N TYR A 8 9.81 7.65 -0.70
CA TYR A 8 9.77 7.02 0.62
C TYR A 8 9.50 5.52 0.61
N TYR A 9 10.50 4.73 0.20
CA TYR A 9 10.98 3.52 0.91
C TYR A 9 11.74 2.59 -0.06
N GLN A 10 13.07 2.70 -0.03
CA GLN A 10 13.94 1.54 -0.21
C GLN A 10 13.78 0.61 1.02
N TRP A 11 14.35 -0.61 0.98
CA TRP A 11 14.35 -1.64 2.03
C TRP A 11 13.08 -2.54 2.03
N ARG A 12 13.12 -3.87 2.17
CA ARG A 12 14.07 -4.80 2.82
C ARG A 12 14.25 -6.06 1.93
N LYS A 13 15.50 -6.46 1.69
CA LYS A 13 15.91 -7.58 0.82
C LYS A 13 15.47 -8.94 1.35
N GLY A 14 14.98 -9.80 0.45
CA GLY A 14 14.83 -11.24 0.68
C GLY A 14 14.18 -11.94 -0.52
N VAL A 15 15.01 -12.57 -1.36
CA VAL A 15 14.78 -13.59 -2.41
C VAL A 15 13.56 -13.46 -3.37
N GLU A 16 13.85 -13.61 -4.66
CA GLU A 16 13.25 -12.92 -5.82
C GLU A 16 11.98 -13.55 -6.44
N GLY A 17 11.09 -12.68 -6.96
CA GLY A 17 9.94 -13.06 -7.79
C GLY A 17 9.02 -11.87 -8.11
N LYS A 18 8.41 -11.82 -9.32
CA LYS A 18 7.53 -10.72 -9.81
C LYS A 18 6.50 -10.24 -8.79
N ARG A 19 5.92 -11.18 -8.04
CA ARG A 19 4.92 -10.92 -6.99
C ARG A 19 5.41 -10.00 -5.87
N LYS A 20 6.70 -10.05 -5.50
CA LYS A 20 7.26 -9.17 -4.47
C LYS A 20 7.47 -7.75 -4.99
N GLN A 21 7.76 -7.59 -6.27
CA GLN A 21 7.85 -6.26 -6.88
C GLN A 21 6.49 -5.59 -6.93
N GLU A 22 5.46 -6.34 -7.35
CA GLU A 22 4.08 -5.87 -7.29
C GLU A 22 3.63 -5.55 -5.85
N ASP A 23 3.99 -6.40 -4.87
CA ASP A 23 3.67 -6.14 -3.46
C ASP A 23 4.38 -4.88 -2.93
N ARG A 24 5.60 -4.58 -3.40
CA ARG A 24 6.33 -3.34 -3.05
C ARG A 24 5.63 -2.11 -3.58
N GLU A 25 5.29 -2.10 -4.87
CA GLU A 25 4.57 -0.99 -5.49
C GLU A 25 3.19 -0.79 -4.85
N LEU A 26 2.52 -1.90 -4.52
CA LEU A 26 1.22 -1.85 -3.88
C LEU A 26 1.33 -1.30 -2.46
N LEU A 27 2.34 -1.72 -1.70
CA LEU A 27 2.59 -1.19 -0.35
C LEU A 27 2.89 0.31 -0.36
N ALA A 28 3.63 0.81 -1.35
CA ALA A 28 3.87 2.24 -1.51
C ALA A 28 2.56 3.02 -1.69
N GLN A 29 1.67 2.54 -2.57
CA GLN A 29 0.35 3.14 -2.78
C GLN A 29 -0.54 3.08 -1.51
N ILE A 30 -0.51 1.96 -0.79
CA ILE A 30 -1.23 1.80 0.49
C ILE A 30 -0.76 2.87 1.49
N ASN A 31 0.55 3.07 1.61
CA ASN A 31 1.12 4.00 2.57
C ASN A 31 0.81 5.46 2.21
N GLU A 32 0.86 5.80 0.92
CA GLU A 32 0.48 7.13 0.41
C GLU A 32 -0.97 7.47 0.78
N ILE A 33 -1.92 6.56 0.48
CA ILE A 33 -3.34 6.76 0.81
C ILE A 33 -3.55 6.81 2.32
N TYR A 34 -2.88 5.94 3.07
CA TYR A 34 -2.98 5.91 4.53
C TYR A 34 -2.46 7.20 5.19
N GLN A 35 -1.36 7.77 4.69
CA GLN A 35 -0.87 9.07 5.17
C GLN A 35 -1.76 10.23 4.73
N ALA A 36 -2.29 10.20 3.50
CA ALA A 36 -3.19 11.22 2.97
C ALA A 36 -4.55 11.27 3.70
N THR A 37 -4.96 10.17 4.34
CA THR A 37 -6.24 10.01 5.06
C THR A 37 -6.08 10.09 6.57
N GLU A 38 -4.98 10.69 7.04
CA GLU A 38 -4.65 10.84 8.47
C GLU A 38 -4.74 9.51 9.24
N ARG A 39 -4.38 8.39 8.58
CA ARG A 39 -4.40 7.04 9.18
C ARG A 39 -5.79 6.52 9.57
N SER A 40 -6.85 7.15 9.08
CA SER A 40 -8.23 6.76 9.40
C SER A 40 -8.74 5.61 8.53
N TYR A 41 -8.13 5.38 7.36
CA TYR A 41 -8.63 4.40 6.41
C TYR A 41 -8.05 3.01 6.66
N GLY A 42 -8.94 2.06 6.87
CA GLY A 42 -8.60 0.63 6.94
C GLY A 42 -8.38 0.01 5.55
N ALA A 43 -8.08 -1.29 5.55
CA ALA A 43 -7.71 -2.02 4.33
C ALA A 43 -8.79 -2.03 3.24
N GLU A 44 -10.06 -1.85 3.60
CA GLU A 44 -11.17 -1.82 2.64
C GLU A 44 -11.19 -0.54 1.81
N TRP A 45 -11.10 0.62 2.46
CA TRP A 45 -11.11 1.94 1.81
C TRP A 45 -9.84 2.17 1.00
N ILE A 46 -8.69 1.75 1.52
CA ILE A 46 -7.43 1.81 0.77
C ILE A 46 -7.52 0.93 -0.48
N ALA A 47 -8.08 -0.29 -0.39
CA ALA A 47 -8.27 -1.13 -1.56
C ALA A 47 -9.25 -0.53 -2.58
N HIS A 48 -10.25 0.22 -2.13
CA HIS A 48 -11.18 0.94 -3.00
C HIS A 48 -10.48 2.06 -3.78
N ASP A 49 -9.68 2.89 -3.11
CA ASP A 49 -8.97 4.00 -3.75
C ASP A 49 -7.92 3.52 -4.76
N ILE A 50 -7.21 2.43 -4.44
CA ILE A 50 -6.26 1.81 -5.38
C ILE A 50 -6.98 1.29 -6.64
N ARG A 51 -8.20 0.74 -6.50
CA ARG A 51 -9.02 0.33 -7.66
C ARG A 51 -9.50 1.52 -8.48
N LYS A 52 -9.87 2.62 -7.81
CA LYS A 52 -10.26 3.87 -8.48
C LYS A 52 -9.09 4.47 -9.28
N GLY A 53 -7.86 4.28 -8.80
CA GLY A 53 -6.62 4.61 -9.51
C GLY A 53 -6.26 3.67 -10.67
N GLY A 54 -7.13 2.71 -11.03
CA GLY A 54 -6.92 1.80 -12.16
C GLY A 54 -6.18 0.50 -11.83
N ARG A 55 -5.77 0.28 -10.59
CA ARG A 55 -5.08 -0.96 -10.18
C ARG A 55 -6.04 -1.93 -9.49
N ARG A 56 -6.28 -3.09 -10.11
CA ARG A 56 -7.12 -4.15 -9.51
C ARG A 56 -6.37 -4.85 -8.38
N VAL A 57 -6.76 -4.58 -7.14
CA VAL A 57 -6.24 -5.24 -5.94
C VAL A 57 -7.38 -5.83 -5.09
N GLY A 58 -7.15 -6.97 -4.43
CA GLY A 58 -8.09 -7.54 -3.45
C GLY A 58 -7.88 -6.98 -2.04
N LYS A 59 -8.96 -6.80 -1.27
CA LYS A 59 -8.88 -6.29 0.12
C LYS A 59 -8.02 -7.18 1.03
N THR A 60 -8.02 -8.49 0.79
CA THR A 60 -7.16 -9.45 1.50
C THR A 60 -5.66 -9.19 1.29
N ARG A 61 -5.26 -8.79 0.07
CA ARG A 61 -3.86 -8.49 -0.27
C ARG A 61 -3.41 -7.19 0.43
N VAL A 62 -4.26 -6.17 0.41
CA VAL A 62 -4.04 -4.91 1.14
C VAL A 62 -3.94 -5.16 2.64
N ARG A 63 -4.90 -5.89 3.22
CA ARG A 63 -4.92 -6.23 4.65
C ARG A 63 -3.66 -6.99 5.09
N ARG A 64 -3.21 -7.95 4.27
CA ARG A 64 -1.96 -8.68 4.53
C ARG A 64 -0.76 -7.73 4.57
N LEU A 65 -0.64 -6.86 3.57
CA LEU A 65 0.46 -5.90 3.46
C LEU A 65 0.45 -4.87 4.60
N MET A 66 -0.74 -4.36 4.96
CA MET A 66 -0.93 -3.47 6.11
C MET A 66 -0.48 -4.13 7.41
N LYS A 67 -0.98 -5.34 7.70
CA LYS A 67 -0.62 -6.10 8.89
C LYS A 67 0.88 -6.42 8.96
N GLN A 68 1.50 -6.79 7.83
CA GLN A 68 2.94 -7.07 7.75
C GLN A 68 3.81 -5.83 8.02
N ASN A 69 3.27 -4.63 7.85
CA ASN A 69 3.98 -3.37 8.05
C ASN A 69 3.52 -2.61 9.31
N GLY A 70 2.80 -3.28 10.22
CA GLY A 70 2.37 -2.68 11.48
C GLY A 70 1.28 -1.61 11.34
N MET A 71 0.58 -1.57 10.21
CA MET A 71 -0.59 -0.70 10.04
C MET A 71 -1.84 -1.37 10.65
N PRO A 72 -2.74 -0.59 11.27
CA PRO A 72 -4.04 -1.08 11.72
C PRO A 72 -4.87 -1.56 10.51
N VAL A 73 -5.55 -2.69 10.65
CA VAL A 73 -6.25 -3.40 9.57
C VAL A 73 -7.75 -3.44 9.75
#